data_AF-A0A967D5X9-F1
#
_entry.id   AF-A0A967D5X9-F1
#
_cell.length_a   1.000
_cell.length_b   1.000
_cell.length_c   1.000
_cell.angle_alpha   90.00
_cell.angle_beta   90.00
_cell.angle_gamma   90.00
#
_symmetry.space_group_name_H-M   'P 1'
#
loop_
_entity.id
_entity.type
_entity.pdbx_description
1 polymer ?
#
loop_
_entity_poly.entity_id
_entity_poly.type
_entity_poly.pdbx_seq_one_letter_code
_entity_poly.pdbx_strand_id
1 'polypeptide(L)'
;MNARRNSGGGSRGGQPRKNARNGSRPSGKAGGRQGPRSRGAGRTGAVRRDDEPRTSRPKTLGGSQIEGRQAVRELLLAQRRKVQEIWISSELEGDEALDDIVGLAKANRVPVAYVARRRLETAARS
;
A
#
# COMPACT_ATOMS: atom_id res chain seq x y z
N MET A 1 -49.94 -22.00 51.94
CA MET A 1 -48.91 -22.82 51.27
C MET A 1 -47.52 -22.31 51.62
N ASN A 2 -46.55 -23.23 51.62
CA ASN A 2 -45.09 -23.07 51.55
C ASN A 2 -44.27 -23.00 52.84
N ALA A 3 -43.19 -23.77 52.77
CA ALA A 3 -42.34 -24.26 53.82
C ALA A 3 -40.86 -24.10 53.40
N ARG A 4 -39.97 -24.41 54.35
CA ARG A 4 -38.54 -24.83 54.20
C ARG A 4 -37.54 -23.67 54.12
N ARG A 5 -36.63 -23.53 55.09
CA ARG A 5 -35.39 -24.31 55.40
C ARG A 5 -34.29 -24.19 54.33
N ASN A 6 -33.23 -23.52 54.77
CA ASN A 6 -31.80 -23.80 54.68
C ASN A 6 -31.09 -23.94 53.31
N SER A 7 -29.95 -23.22 53.25
CA SER A 7 -28.68 -23.45 52.55
C SER A 7 -28.62 -24.40 51.34
N GLY A 8 -27.94 -23.91 50.28
CA GLY A 8 -27.28 -24.77 49.31
C GLY A 8 -27.19 -24.13 47.94
N GLY A 9 -26.02 -23.59 47.59
CA GLY A 9 -25.77 -23.06 46.26
C GLY A 9 -24.27 -23.00 46.00
N GLY A 10 -23.70 -24.15 45.64
CA GLY A 10 -22.27 -24.29 45.40
C GLY A 10 -21.83 -24.00 43.97
N SER A 11 -20.51 -23.89 43.85
CA SER A 11 -19.67 -24.30 42.72
C SER A 11 -19.61 -23.47 41.44
N ARG A 12 -18.34 -23.13 41.15
CA ARG A 12 -17.67 -23.08 39.84
C ARG A 12 -17.97 -21.89 38.94
N GLY A 13 -16.90 -21.19 38.58
CA GLY A 13 -16.77 -20.65 37.24
C GLY A 13 -16.15 -19.26 37.19
N GLY A 14 -15.06 -19.18 36.43
CA GLY A 14 -14.83 -18.00 35.59
C GLY A 14 -13.91 -16.93 36.15
N GLN A 15 -12.62 -17.04 35.79
CA GLN A 15 -11.96 -15.89 35.15
C GLN A 15 -12.86 -15.39 33.99
N PRO A 16 -12.83 -14.10 33.55
CA PRO A 16 -11.56 -13.40 33.39
C PRO A 16 -11.61 -11.84 33.44
N ARG A 17 -10.41 -11.25 33.53
CA ARG A 17 -9.98 -9.88 33.13
C ARG A 17 -10.79 -8.68 33.68
N LYS A 18 -10.06 -7.72 34.26
CA LYS A 18 -9.77 -6.41 33.62
C LYS A 18 -8.95 -5.50 34.54
N ASN A 19 -7.79 -5.11 34.03
CA ASN A 19 -7.37 -3.71 33.87
C ASN A 19 -7.07 -2.86 35.13
N ALA A 20 -5.78 -2.63 35.40
CA ALA A 20 -5.20 -1.34 35.82
C ALA A 20 -3.71 -1.56 36.14
N ARG A 21 -2.78 -1.15 35.28
CA ARG A 21 -2.03 0.12 35.44
C ARG A 21 -1.77 0.49 36.90
N ASN A 22 -0.61 0.10 37.44
CA ASN A 22 0.28 1.04 38.11
C ASN A 22 1.60 0.40 38.55
N GLY A 23 2.71 1.12 38.33
CA GLY A 23 3.72 1.27 39.37
C GLY A 23 4.97 0.39 39.33
N SER A 24 5.75 0.44 38.25
CA SER A 24 7.20 0.20 38.40
C SER A 24 7.84 1.49 38.95
N ARG A 25 8.02 1.54 40.27
CA ARG A 25 8.84 2.55 40.96
C ARG A 25 10.30 2.40 40.51
N PRO A 26 10.98 3.46 40.02
CA PRO A 26 12.40 3.41 39.72
C PRO A 26 13.24 3.64 40.98
N SER A 27 14.27 2.81 41.19
CA SER A 27 15.34 3.06 42.15
C SER A 27 16.26 4.14 41.60
N GLY A 28 16.15 5.35 42.14
CA GLY A 28 17.06 6.45 41.84
C GLY A 28 18.39 6.31 42.56
N LYS A 29 19.50 6.52 41.84
CA LYS A 29 20.76 6.98 42.43
C LYS A 29 21.61 7.70 41.38
N ALA A 30 21.86 9.00 41.66
CA ALA A 30 22.93 9.87 41.15
C ALA A 30 22.97 10.10 39.61
N GLY A 31 22.90 11.30 39.07
CA GLY A 31 23.47 12.58 39.51
C GLY A 31 24.29 13.11 38.33
N GLY A 32 23.92 14.27 37.76
CA GLY A 32 24.70 14.92 36.71
C GLY A 32 23.86 15.75 35.74
N ARG A 33 23.89 17.08 35.91
CA ARG A 33 23.39 18.05 34.93
C ARG A 33 24.37 18.14 33.76
N GLN A 34 23.94 17.87 32.52
CA GLN A 34 24.49 18.52 31.32
C GLN A 34 23.58 18.30 30.11
N GLY A 35 23.25 19.40 29.42
CA GLY A 35 22.39 19.43 28.23
C GLY A 35 22.95 18.68 27.01
N PRO A 36 22.18 18.61 25.91
CA PRO A 36 22.54 17.78 24.76
C PRO A 36 23.75 18.37 24.03
N ARG A 37 24.90 17.72 24.15
CA ARG A 37 26.05 17.97 23.29
C ARG A 37 25.85 17.15 22.02
N SER A 38 25.34 17.80 20.98
CA SER A 38 25.53 17.34 19.61
C SER A 38 27.04 17.16 19.36
N ARG A 39 27.42 15.98 18.87
CA ARG A 39 28.63 15.70 18.06
C ARG A 39 28.75 14.19 17.88
N GLY A 40 28.57 13.71 16.65
CA GLY A 40 28.79 12.32 16.31
C GLY A 40 28.09 11.86 15.03
N ALA A 41 28.31 12.57 13.92
CA ALA A 41 28.12 11.97 12.61
C ALA A 41 29.13 10.83 12.48
N GLY A 42 28.65 9.58 12.41
CA GLY A 42 29.53 8.43 12.25
C GLY A 42 28.81 7.09 12.35
N ARG A 43 28.39 6.57 11.20
CA ARG A 43 28.17 5.14 10.92
C ARG A 43 27.09 4.43 11.74
N THR A 44 25.83 4.78 11.50
CA THR A 44 24.73 3.80 11.55
C THR A 44 24.15 3.73 10.15
N GLY A 45 24.45 2.66 9.43
CA GLY A 45 23.70 2.33 8.21
C GLY A 45 22.22 2.35 8.54
N ALA A 46 21.41 2.97 7.67
CA ALA A 46 19.98 3.03 7.86
C ALA A 46 19.44 1.61 8.10
N VAL A 47 18.92 1.37 9.31
CA VAL A 47 18.13 0.18 9.61
C VAL A 47 16.94 0.25 8.66
N ARG A 48 16.98 -0.55 7.59
CA ARG A 48 15.87 -0.67 6.65
C ARG A 48 14.68 -1.17 7.47
N ARG A 49 13.63 -0.37 7.53
CA ARG A 49 12.37 -0.83 8.12
C ARG A 49 11.80 -1.86 7.16
N ASP A 50 11.58 -3.09 7.62
CA ASP A 50 10.98 -4.19 6.87
C ASP A 50 9.52 -3.94 6.43
N ASP A 51 9.00 -2.72 6.61
CA ASP A 51 7.64 -2.30 6.28
C ASP A 51 7.63 -1.31 5.10
N GLU A 52 8.33 -1.67 4.03
CA GLU A 52 8.09 -1.03 2.73
C GLU A 52 7.47 -2.11 1.84
N PRO A 53 6.20 -1.98 1.42
CA PRO A 53 5.60 -2.95 0.52
C PRO A 53 6.36 -2.87 -0.81
N ARG A 54 7.30 -3.78 -0.99
CA ARG A 54 7.85 -4.12 -2.30
C ARG A 54 6.66 -4.51 -3.15
N THR A 55 6.16 -3.58 -3.97
CA THR A 55 5.19 -3.91 -5.00
C THR A 55 5.88 -4.91 -5.93
N SER A 56 5.69 -6.19 -5.64
CA SER A 56 6.22 -7.25 -6.47
C SER A 56 5.44 -7.12 -7.76
N ARG A 57 6.06 -6.59 -8.82
CA ARG A 57 5.44 -6.58 -10.14
C ARG A 57 5.04 -8.03 -10.42
N PRO A 58 3.73 -8.34 -10.55
CA PRO A 58 3.31 -9.70 -10.79
C PRO A 58 4.02 -10.16 -12.06
N LYS A 59 4.75 -11.27 -11.95
CA LYS A 59 5.40 -11.94 -13.08
C LYS A 59 4.31 -12.56 -13.93
N THR A 60 3.68 -11.73 -14.75
CA THR A 60 2.79 -12.18 -15.81
C THR A 60 3.68 -12.71 -16.93
N LEU A 61 3.51 -13.99 -17.26
CA LEU A 61 4.07 -14.61 -18.45
C LEU A 61 3.65 -13.77 -19.67
N GLY A 62 4.59 -13.45 -20.57
CA GLY A 62 4.49 -12.47 -21.66
C GLY A 62 3.06 -12.16 -22.15
N GLY A 63 2.66 -10.90 -22.05
CA GLY A 63 1.29 -10.46 -22.37
C GLY A 63 0.71 -9.39 -21.43
N SER A 64 1.53 -8.81 -20.54
CA SER A 64 1.12 -7.67 -19.70
C SER A 64 0.73 -6.44 -20.53
N GLN A 65 1.42 -6.25 -21.65
CA GLN A 65 1.27 -5.11 -22.54
C GLN A 65 0.29 -5.43 -23.66
N ILE A 66 -0.50 -4.44 -24.04
CA ILE A 66 -1.33 -4.45 -25.23
C ILE A 66 -0.90 -3.24 -26.06
N GLU A 67 -0.64 -3.48 -27.34
CA GLU A 67 -0.18 -2.47 -28.28
C GLU A 67 -1.21 -2.28 -29.40
N GLY A 68 -1.16 -1.12 -30.03
CA GLY A 68 -2.08 -0.75 -31.11
C GLY A 68 -3.34 -0.06 -30.61
N ARG A 69 -3.76 0.97 -31.37
CA ARG A 69 -4.86 1.85 -31.01
C ARG A 69 -6.18 1.12 -30.79
N GLN A 70 -6.57 0.26 -31.73
CA GLN A 70 -7.85 -0.46 -31.63
C GLN A 70 -7.85 -1.44 -30.46
N ALA A 71 -6.78 -2.21 -30.27
CA ALA A 71 -6.70 -3.15 -29.15
C ALA A 71 -6.78 -2.44 -27.79
N VAL A 72 -6.13 -1.27 -27.66
CA VAL A 72 -6.22 -0.45 -26.44
C VAL A 72 -7.62 0.14 -26.26
N ARG A 73 -8.27 0.62 -27.33
CA ARG A 73 -9.65 1.09 -27.30
C ARG A 73 -10.61 -0.01 -26.81
N GLU A 74 -10.56 -1.17 -27.44
CA GLU A 74 -11.42 -2.31 -27.09
C GLU A 74 -11.14 -2.80 -25.66
N LEU A 75 -9.88 -2.80 -25.22
CA LEU A 75 -9.52 -3.09 -23.83
C LEU A 75 -10.23 -2.16 -22.85
N LEU A 76 -10.25 -0.85 -23.15
CA LEU A 76 -10.87 0.17 -22.30
C LEU A 76 -12.41 0.12 -22.36
N LEU A 77 -12.99 -0.18 -23.52
CA LEU A 77 -14.44 -0.36 -23.68
C LEU A 77 -14.93 -1.61 -22.93
N ALA A 78 -14.20 -2.72 -23.05
CA ALA A 78 -14.60 -4.00 -22.49
C ALA A 78 -14.53 -4.03 -20.95
N GLN A 79 -13.58 -3.30 -20.35
CA GLN A 79 -13.37 -3.22 -18.89
C GLN A 79 -13.24 -4.59 -18.19
N ARG A 80 -12.80 -5.62 -18.92
CA ARG A 80 -12.62 -6.99 -18.37
C ARG A 80 -11.22 -7.25 -17.80
N ARG A 81 -10.28 -6.34 -18.03
CA ARG A 81 -8.89 -6.43 -17.57
C ARG A 81 -8.48 -5.13 -16.90
N LYS A 82 -7.77 -5.23 -15.77
CA LYS A 82 -7.24 -4.07 -15.06
C LYS A 82 -6.09 -3.44 -15.85
N VAL A 83 -6.29 -2.19 -16.30
CA VAL A 83 -5.27 -1.37 -16.94
C VAL A 83 -4.54 -0.56 -15.87
N GLN A 84 -3.21 -0.59 -15.86
CA GLN A 84 -2.41 0.14 -14.86
C GLN A 84 -2.07 1.55 -15.32
N GLU A 85 -1.62 1.69 -16.57
CA GLU A 85 -1.23 2.94 -17.18
C GLU A 85 -1.30 2.79 -18.71
N ILE A 86 -1.46 3.91 -19.42
CA ILE A 86 -1.38 3.99 -20.88
C ILE A 86 -0.24 4.93 -21.22
N TRP A 87 0.65 4.49 -22.10
CA TRP A 87 1.73 5.32 -22.62
C TRP A 87 1.42 5.75 -24.05
N ILE A 88 1.49 7.05 -24.30
CA ILE A 88 1.32 7.65 -25.62
C ILE A 88 2.63 8.33 -26.00
N SER A 89 2.99 8.33 -27.28
CA SER A 89 4.15 9.09 -27.72
C SER A 89 3.89 10.58 -27.49
N SER A 90 4.83 11.31 -26.90
CA SER A 90 4.73 12.76 -26.75
C SER A 90 4.59 13.50 -28.09
N GLU A 91 5.04 12.88 -29.18
CA GLU A 91 4.87 13.40 -30.55
C GLU A 91 3.41 13.37 -31.04
N LEU A 92 2.54 12.60 -30.37
CA LEU A 92 1.12 12.42 -30.72
C LEU A 92 0.18 13.12 -29.71
N GLU A 93 0.71 14.01 -28.88
CA GLU A 93 -0.12 14.78 -27.95
C GLU A 93 -1.03 15.74 -28.74
N GLY A 94 -2.35 15.64 -28.52
CA GLY A 94 -3.35 16.41 -29.26
C GLY A 94 -3.77 15.82 -30.62
N ASP A 95 -3.34 14.58 -30.94
CA ASP A 95 -3.81 13.88 -32.13
C ASP A 95 -5.27 13.41 -31.96
N GLU A 96 -6.16 13.91 -32.82
CA GLU A 96 -7.60 13.56 -32.85
C GLU A 96 -7.83 12.05 -32.92
N ALA A 97 -6.92 11.30 -33.55
CA ALA A 97 -7.00 9.85 -33.65
C ALA A 97 -6.93 9.15 -32.28
N LEU A 98 -6.40 9.83 -31.24
CA LEU A 98 -6.21 9.33 -29.89
C LEU A 98 -7.21 9.90 -28.88
N ASP A 99 -8.00 10.91 -29.25
CA ASP A 99 -8.95 11.58 -28.34
C ASP A 99 -9.94 10.61 -27.68
N ASP A 100 -10.42 9.64 -28.45
CA ASP A 100 -11.31 8.59 -27.92
C ASP A 100 -10.63 7.74 -26.83
N ILE A 101 -9.35 7.37 -27.01
CA ILE A 101 -8.58 6.65 -25.99
C ILE A 101 -8.38 7.51 -24.74
N VAL A 102 -8.03 8.79 -24.91
CA VAL A 102 -7.82 9.71 -23.78
C VAL A 102 -9.12 9.92 -23.01
N GLY A 103 -10.24 10.08 -23.72
CA GLY A 103 -11.57 10.17 -23.13
C GLY A 103 -11.95 8.92 -22.34
N LEU A 104 -11.78 7.74 -22.92
CA LEU A 104 -12.03 6.46 -22.26
C LEU A 104 -11.13 6.23 -21.05
N ALA A 105 -9.84 6.57 -21.15
CA ALA A 105 -8.89 6.47 -20.05
C ALA A 105 -9.33 7.36 -18.88
N LYS A 106 -9.73 8.61 -19.16
CA LYS A 106 -10.25 9.54 -18.15
C LYS A 106 -11.52 9.01 -17.50
N ALA A 107 -12.48 8.51 -18.28
CA ALA A 107 -13.71 7.92 -17.78
C ALA A 107 -13.45 6.73 -16.84
N ASN A 108 -12.48 5.88 -17.22
CA ASN A 108 -12.08 4.70 -16.47
C ASN A 108 -11.05 4.98 -15.37
N ARG A 109 -10.64 6.26 -15.19
CA ARG A 109 -9.61 6.70 -14.23
C ARG A 109 -8.27 5.99 -14.39
N VAL A 110 -7.90 5.69 -15.63
CA VAL A 110 -6.60 5.14 -16.00
C VAL A 110 -5.63 6.29 -16.28
N PRO A 111 -4.45 6.33 -15.65
CA PRO A 111 -3.47 7.38 -15.91
C PRO A 111 -2.87 7.24 -17.31
N VAL A 112 -2.73 8.39 -17.98
CA VAL A 112 -2.09 8.52 -19.30
C VAL A 112 -0.76 9.24 -19.12
N ALA A 113 0.31 8.68 -19.66
CA ALA A 113 1.64 9.28 -19.68
C ALA A 113 2.11 9.50 -21.11
N TYR A 114 2.46 10.74 -21.43
CA TYR A 114 3.14 11.06 -22.69
C TYR A 114 4.64 10.85 -22.52
N VAL A 115 5.23 10.00 -23.36
CA VAL A 115 6.63 9.59 -23.26
C VAL A 115 7.32 9.68 -24.62
N ALA A 116 8.64 9.87 -24.61
CA ALA A 116 9.41 9.86 -25.86
C ALA A 116 9.23 8.52 -26.60
N ARG A 117 9.10 8.56 -27.92
CA ARG A 117 8.90 7.38 -28.79
C ARG A 117 9.88 6.25 -28.51
N ARG A 118 11.16 6.56 -28.33
CA ARG A 118 12.22 5.59 -28.02
C ARG A 118 11.91 4.76 -26.76
N ARG A 119 11.22 5.33 -25.77
CA ARG A 119 10.83 4.61 -24.55
C ARG A 119 9.75 3.57 -24.83
N LEU A 120 8.80 3.86 -25.71
CA LEU A 120 7.78 2.89 -26.16
C LEU A 120 8.44 1.72 -26.89
N GLU A 121 9.33 2.02 -27.84
CA GLU A 121 10.02 0.99 -28.65
C GLU A 121 10.90 0.07 -27.79
N THR A 122 11.52 0.63 -26.74
CA THR A 122 12.32 -0.16 -25.79
C THR A 122 11.43 -1.10 -24.97
N ALA A 123 10.28 -0.61 -24.51
CA ALA A 123 9.33 -1.41 -23.74
C ALA A 123 8.74 -2.56 -24.59
N ALA A 124 8.44 -2.31 -25.87
CA ALA A 124 7.90 -3.29 -26.80
C ALA A 124 8.83 -4.48 -27.11
N ARG A 125 10.14 -4.34 -26.86
CA ARG A 125 11.14 -5.38 -27.13
C ARG A 125 11.35 -6.36 -25.97
N SER A 126 10.75 -6.10 -24.81
CA SER A 126 11.06 -6.75 -23.53
C SER A 126 10.13 -7.90 -23.15
#